data_AF-T1CFH8-F1
#
_entry.id   AF-T1CFH8-F1
#
_cell.length_a   1.000
_cell.length_b   1.000
_cell.length_c   1.000
_cell.angle_alpha   90.00
_cell.angle_beta   90.00
_cell.angle_gamma   90.00
#
_symmetry.space_group_name_H-M   'P 1'
#
loop_
_entity.id
_entity.type
_entity.pdbx_description
1 polymer ?
#
loop_
_entity_poly.entity_id
_entity_poly.type
_entity_poly.pdbx_seq_one_letter_code
_entity_poly.pdbx_strand_id
1 'polypeptide(L)'
;MSVGGRTGLTSVTVGLLFLGTLFIAPLVQAIPAVATAPALILVGAMMMGALAEVSWQEPGEAIPAFLTAIMIPLSYSIANGLAFGIVAHAVLKLVRGEARRRDWLVYLLAALCVARFIYLA
;
A
#
# COMPACT_ATOMS: atom_id res chain seq x y z
N MET A 1 3.49 2.78 18.88
CA MET A 1 2.51 1.88 19.52
C MET A 1 2.73 1.92 21.04
N SER A 2 2.16 2.92 21.72
CA SER A 2 2.41 3.17 23.15
C SER A 2 1.15 3.25 24.00
N VAL A 3 -0.02 2.87 23.47
CA VAL A 3 -1.30 2.97 24.19
C VAL A 3 -2.04 1.63 24.16
N GLY A 4 -1.71 0.74 25.11
CA GLY A 4 -2.58 -0.31 25.69
C GLY A 4 -3.25 -1.38 24.81
N GLY A 5 -3.26 -1.27 23.49
CA GLY A 5 -3.98 -2.16 22.57
C GLY A 5 -3.26 -3.46 22.25
N ARG A 6 -2.98 -4.27 23.28
CA ARG A 6 -2.35 -5.60 23.10
C ARG A 6 -3.34 -6.75 22.98
N THR A 7 -4.64 -6.49 23.19
CA THR A 7 -5.72 -7.48 23.08
C THR A 7 -6.58 -7.18 21.84
N GLY A 8 -7.09 -8.21 21.17
CA GLY A 8 -8.02 -8.05 20.03
C GLY A 8 -9.36 -7.40 20.39
N LEU A 9 -9.63 -7.22 21.68
CA LEU A 9 -10.83 -6.57 22.21
C LEU A 9 -10.87 -5.07 21.86
N THR A 10 -9.71 -4.42 21.68
CA THR A 10 -9.66 -3.02 21.23
C THR A 10 -10.14 -2.90 19.79
N SER A 11 -9.73 -3.80 18.89
CA SER A 11 -10.19 -3.82 17.50
C SER A 11 -11.70 -4.03 17.39
N VAL A 12 -12.26 -4.94 18.21
CA VAL A 12 -13.71 -5.19 18.26
C VAL A 12 -14.46 -3.97 18.77
N THR A 13 -13.99 -3.37 19.86
CA THR A 13 -14.62 -2.16 20.44
C THR A 13 -14.56 -0.99 19.45
N VAL A 14 -13.40 -0.73 18.82
CA VAL A 14 -13.26 0.31 17.79
C VAL A 14 -14.18 0.04 16.61
N GLY A 15 -14.28 -1.21 16.13
CA GLY A 15 -15.21 -1.58 15.06
C GLY A 15 -16.67 -1.33 15.42
N LEU A 16 -17.07 -1.63 16.65
CA LEU A 16 -18.44 -1.37 17.13
C LEU A 16 -18.73 0.12 17.24
N LEU A 17 -17.78 0.92 17.75
CA LEU A 17 -17.91 2.38 17.78
C LEU A 17 -17.94 2.98 16.37
N PHE A 18 -17.17 2.43 15.43
CA PHE A 18 -17.18 2.84 14.01
C PHE A 18 -18.50 2.51 13.31
N LEU A 19 -19.21 1.46 13.73
CA LEU A 19 -20.60 1.24 13.27
C LEU A 19 -21.54 2.31 13.83
N GLY A 20 -21.33 2.72 15.09
CA GLY A 20 -22.09 3.81 15.71
C GLY A 20 -21.90 5.16 15.02
N THR A 21 -20.74 5.44 14.45
CA THR A 21 -20.50 6.71 13.72
C THR A 21 -21.32 6.82 12.43
N LEU A 22 -21.87 5.74 11.87
CA LEU A 22 -22.76 5.80 10.70
C LEU A 22 -24.01 6.66 10.95
N PHE A 23 -24.51 6.72 12.18
CA PHE A 23 -25.63 7.59 12.56
C PHE A 23 -25.22 9.07 12.71
N ILE A 24 -23.94 9.33 12.97
CA ILE A 24 -23.35 10.67 13.14
C ILE A 24 -22.73 11.18 11.83
N ALA A 25 -22.51 10.31 10.85
CA ALA A 25 -22.01 10.63 9.52
C ALA A 25 -22.66 11.86 8.85
N PRO A 26 -24.00 12.07 8.89
CA PRO A 26 -24.59 13.27 8.28
C PRO A 26 -24.16 14.58 8.95
N LEU A 27 -23.80 14.58 10.24
CA LEU A 27 -23.29 15.75 10.94
C LEU A 27 -21.84 16.09 10.54
N VAL A 28 -21.05 15.06 10.22
CA VAL A 28 -19.65 15.20 9.79
C VAL A 28 -19.54 15.79 8.38
N GLN A 29 -20.54 15.58 7.52
CA GLN A 29 -20.57 16.18 6.17
C GLN A 29 -20.67 17.72 6.17
N ALA A 30 -21.07 18.33 7.29
CA ALA A 30 -21.06 19.78 7.45
C ALA A 30 -19.64 20.36 7.72
N ILE A 31 -18.65 19.50 7.99
CA ILE A 31 -17.28 19.93 8.29
C ILE A 31 -16.53 20.21 6.98
N PRO A 32 -15.93 21.40 6.81
CA PRO A 32 -15.14 21.72 5.62
C PRO A 32 -13.98 20.72 5.41
N ALA A 33 -13.79 20.24 4.18
CA ALA A 33 -12.75 19.26 3.84
C ALA A 33 -11.32 19.75 4.19
N VAL A 34 -11.11 21.07 4.20
CA VAL A 34 -9.83 21.70 4.58
C VAL A 34 -9.41 21.33 6.02
N ALA A 35 -10.37 21.07 6.92
CA ALA A 35 -10.07 20.68 8.30
C ALA A 35 -9.39 19.30 8.40
N THR A 36 -9.64 18.39 7.44
CA THR A 36 -9.04 17.04 7.42
C THR A 36 -7.68 16.99 6.72
N ALA A 37 -7.36 17.97 5.88
CA ALA A 37 -6.11 18.03 5.12
C ALA A 37 -4.83 17.93 5.98
N PRO A 38 -4.65 18.70 7.07
CA PRO A 38 -3.42 18.61 7.87
C PRO A 38 -3.25 17.25 8.55
N ALA A 39 -4.34 16.59 8.93
CA ALA A 39 -4.30 15.24 9.48
C ALA A 39 -3.82 14.22 8.43
N LEU A 40 -4.32 14.30 7.19
CA LEU A 40 -3.90 13.42 6.10
C LEU A 40 -2.44 13.63 5.70
N ILE A 41 -1.94 14.88 5.72
CA ILE A 41 -0.54 15.19 5.46
C ILE A 41 0.36 14.55 6.53
N LEU A 42 0.00 14.68 7.81
CA LEU A 42 0.78 14.10 8.90
C LEU A 42 0.78 12.56 8.82
N VAL A 43 -0.37 11.95 8.55
CA VAL A 43 -0.46 10.49 8.37
C VAL A 43 0.38 10.03 7.18
N GLY A 44 0.31 10.73 6.04
CA GLY A 44 1.16 10.45 4.89
C GLY A 44 2.65 10.53 5.21
N ALA A 45 3.06 11.57 5.94
CA ALA A 45 4.44 11.71 6.41
C ALA A 45 4.87 10.55 7.33
N MET A 46 3.97 10.06 8.19
CA MET A 46 4.24 8.88 9.00
C MET A 46 4.35 7.59 8.17
N MET A 47 3.55 7.44 7.10
CA MET A 47 3.61 6.28 6.22
C MET A 47 4.87 6.23 5.35
N MET A 48 5.49 7.38 5.07
CA MET A 48 6.80 7.42 4.38
C MET A 48 7.90 6.68 5.14
N GLY A 49 7.76 6.48 6.46
CA GLY A 49 8.68 5.67 7.26
C GLY A 49 8.85 4.24 6.74
N ALA A 50 7.81 3.66 6.10
CA ALA A 50 7.91 2.33 5.51
C ALA A 50 8.94 2.25 4.36
N LEU A 51 9.22 3.35 3.67
CA LEU A 51 10.26 3.40 2.63
C LEU A 51 11.67 3.30 3.23
N ALA A 52 11.85 3.67 4.50
CA ALA A 52 13.14 3.54 5.18
C ALA A 52 13.50 2.09 5.52
N GLU A 53 12.50 1.19 5.58
CA GLU A 53 12.71 -0.24 5.82
C GLU A 53 13.18 -1.00 4.57
N VAL A 54 13.13 -0.37 3.40
CA VAL A 54 13.57 -0.97 2.13
C VAL A 54 15.10 -1.09 2.09
N SER A 55 15.61 -2.24 1.64
CA SER A 55 17.04 -2.45 1.40
C SER A 55 17.51 -1.70 0.15
N TRP A 56 17.85 -0.42 0.31
CA TRP A 56 18.32 0.44 -0.80
C TRP A 56 19.68 0.03 -1.39
N GLN A 57 20.42 -0.83 -0.71
CA GLN A 57 21.72 -1.32 -1.17
C GLN A 57 21.58 -2.47 -2.17
N GLU A 58 20.46 -3.18 -2.16
CA GLU A 58 20.20 -4.29 -3.07
C GLU A 58 19.35 -3.83 -4.26
N PRO A 59 19.89 -3.81 -5.50
CA PRO A 59 19.15 -3.28 -6.63
C PRO A 59 17.91 -4.12 -6.98
N GLY A 60 17.88 -5.39 -6.56
CA GLY A 60 16.73 -6.29 -6.74
C GLY A 60 15.47 -5.81 -6.01
N GLU A 61 15.63 -5.08 -4.91
CA GLU A 61 14.54 -4.53 -4.10
C GLU A 61 14.41 -3.02 -4.27
N ALA A 62 15.53 -2.30 -4.39
CA ALA A 62 15.56 -0.85 -4.52
C ALA A 62 14.87 -0.37 -5.80
N ILE A 63 15.13 -1.02 -6.95
CA ILE A 63 14.56 -0.60 -8.24
C ILE A 63 13.03 -0.76 -8.25
N PRO A 64 12.45 -1.92 -7.87
CA PRO A 64 11.00 -2.06 -7.83
C PRO A 64 10.32 -1.17 -6.79
N ALA A 65 10.93 -0.98 -5.62
CA ALA A 65 10.39 -0.09 -4.59
C ALA A 65 10.33 1.37 -5.08
N PHE A 66 11.40 1.85 -5.72
CA PHE A 66 11.44 3.17 -6.34
C PHE A 66 10.39 3.34 -7.44
N LEU A 67 10.28 2.34 -8.32
CA LEU A 67 9.31 2.35 -9.41
C LEU A 67 7.87 2.40 -8.89
N THR A 68 7.59 1.64 -7.83
CA THR A 68 6.28 1.65 -7.14
C THR A 68 5.96 3.03 -6.58
N ALA A 69 6.91 3.62 -5.85
CA ALA A 69 6.72 4.91 -5.19
C ALA A 69 6.42 6.04 -6.17
N ILE A 70 7.01 6.00 -7.37
CA ILE A 70 6.75 7.00 -8.43
C ILE A 70 5.48 6.67 -9.22
N MET A 71 5.22 5.40 -9.51
CA MET A 71 4.05 5.03 -10.31
C MET A 71 2.72 5.27 -9.61
N ILE A 72 2.67 5.23 -8.28
CA ILE A 72 1.45 5.53 -7.51
C ILE A 72 0.91 6.94 -7.80
N PRO A 73 1.68 8.03 -7.58
CA PRO A 73 1.22 9.38 -7.89
C PRO A 73 1.07 9.59 -9.40
N LEU A 74 1.94 9.00 -10.24
CA LEU A 74 1.86 9.17 -11.69
C LEU A 74 0.62 8.53 -12.31
N SER A 75 0.20 7.37 -11.79
CA SER A 75 -0.99 6.65 -12.26
C SER A 75 -2.28 7.11 -11.59
N TYR A 76 -2.21 8.06 -10.65
CA TYR A 76 -3.31 8.47 -9.77
C TYR A 76 -4.04 7.29 -9.09
N SER A 77 -3.36 6.15 -8.96
CA SER A 77 -3.94 4.89 -8.53
C SER A 77 -2.89 4.06 -7.80
N ILE A 78 -3.13 3.87 -6.50
CA ILE A 78 -2.28 3.05 -5.62
C ILE A 78 -2.20 1.61 -6.16
N ALA A 79 -3.33 1.07 -6.62
CA ALA A 79 -3.41 -0.29 -7.13
C ALA A 79 -2.59 -0.48 -8.42
N ASN A 80 -2.66 0.46 -9.37
CA ASN A 80 -1.92 0.35 -10.62
C ASN A 80 -0.41 0.53 -10.39
N GLY A 81 -0.01 1.49 -9.54
CA GLY A 81 1.39 1.69 -9.21
C GLY A 81 2.02 0.50 -8.48
N LEU A 82 1.28 -0.08 -7.53
CA LEU A 82 1.69 -1.31 -6.85
C LEU A 82 1.82 -2.50 -7.80
N ALA A 83 0.84 -2.69 -8.69
CA ALA A 83 0.88 -3.75 -9.69
C ALA A 83 2.12 -3.65 -10.58
N PHE A 84 2.44 -2.43 -11.04
CA PHE A 84 3.64 -2.17 -11.84
C PHE A 84 4.93 -2.50 -11.08
N GLY A 85 4.99 -2.12 -9.80
CA GLY A 85 6.07 -2.46 -8.89
C GLY A 85 6.31 -3.95 -8.71
N ILE A 86 5.24 -4.72 -8.47
CA ILE A 86 5.30 -6.18 -8.31
C ILE A 86 5.79 -6.85 -9.60
N VAL A 87 5.27 -6.42 -10.76
CA VAL A 87 5.71 -6.94 -12.06
C VAL A 87 7.18 -6.62 -12.30
N ALA A 88 7.62 -5.39 -12.02
CA ALA A 88 9.03 -5.00 -12.13
C ALA A 88 9.94 -5.84 -11.23
N HIS A 89 9.51 -6.14 -9.99
CA HIS A 89 10.26 -7.02 -9.09
C HIS A 89 10.36 -8.45 -9.62
N ALA A 90 9.26 -9.01 -10.13
CA ALA A 90 9.25 -10.35 -10.73
C ALA A 90 10.15 -10.44 -11.97
N VAL A 91 10.08 -9.44 -12.86
CA VAL A 91 10.93 -9.35 -14.06
C VAL A 91 12.40 -9.24 -13.67
N LEU A 92 12.73 -8.40 -12.68
CA LEU A 92 14.11 -8.20 -12.25
C LEU A 92 14.71 -9.45 -11.60
N LYS A 93 13.93 -10.18 -10.79
CA LYS A 93 14.32 -11.51 -10.26
C LYS A 93 14.54 -12.53 -11.37
N LEU A 94 13.70 -12.52 -12.40
CA LEU A 94 13.83 -13.43 -13.54
C LEU A 94 15.11 -13.15 -14.35
N VAL A 95 15.40 -11.88 -14.64
CA VAL A 95 16.60 -11.46 -15.39
C VAL A 95 17.88 -11.77 -14.62
N ARG A 96 17.87 -11.67 -13.28
CA ARG A 96 19.03 -12.04 -12.45
C ARG A 96 19.27 -13.54 -12.33
N GLY A 97 18.36 -14.39 -12.82
CA GLY A 97 18.47 -15.84 -12.70
C GLY A 97 18.28 -16.36 -11.26
N GLU A 98 17.83 -15.51 -10.33
CA GLU A 98 17.61 -15.84 -8.92
C GLU A 98 16.19 -16.39 -8.67
N ALA A 99 15.55 -16.96 -9.71
CA ALA A 99 14.20 -17.51 -9.62
C ALA A 99 14.16 -18.71 -8.65
N ARG A 100 13.92 -18.43 -7.37
CA ARG A 100 13.85 -19.44 -6.31
C ARG A 100 12.40 -19.89 -6.14
N ARG A 101 12.21 -21.16 -5.80
CA ARG A 101 10.86 -21.76 -5.59
C ARG A 101 10.02 -21.05 -4.53
N ARG A 102 10.65 -20.34 -3.58
CA ARG A 102 9.98 -19.55 -2.54
C ARG A 102 9.28 -18.29 -3.08
N ASP A 103 9.69 -17.81 -4.26
CA ASP A 103 9.13 -16.61 -4.90
C ASP A 103 7.89 -16.88 -5.75
N TRP A 104 7.35 -18.12 -5.71
CA TRP A 104 6.18 -18.51 -6.49
C TRP A 104 5.01 -17.54 -6.32
N LEU A 105 4.79 -17.01 -5.10
CA LEU A 105 3.71 -16.07 -4.84
C LEU A 105 3.91 -14.72 -5.56
N VAL A 106 5.16 -14.24 -5.66
CA VAL A 106 5.50 -13.00 -6.38
C VAL A 106 5.25 -13.18 -7.88
N TYR A 107 5.63 -14.33 -8.44
CA TYR A 107 5.36 -14.65 -9.84
C TYR A 107 3.86 -14.84 -10.12
N LEU A 108 3.10 -15.44 -9.19
CA LEU A 108 1.65 -15.56 -9.29
C LEU A 108 0.98 -14.19 -9.28
N LEU A 109 1.35 -13.31 -8.34
CA LEU A 109 0.81 -11.95 -8.27
C LEU A 109 1.19 -11.13 -9.51
N ALA A 110 2.43 -11.26 -9.99
CA ALA A 110 2.87 -10.60 -11.22
C ALA A 110 2.06 -11.10 -12.43
N ALA A 111 1.85 -12.41 -12.57
CA ALA A 111 1.03 -12.98 -13.64
C ALA A 111 -0.42 -12.49 -13.57
N LEU A 112 -1.00 -12.41 -12.37
CA LEU A 112 -2.35 -11.87 -12.18
C LEU A 112 -2.43 -10.37 -12.51
N CYS A 113 -1.42 -9.59 -12.12
CA CYS A 113 -1.34 -8.17 -12.48
C CYS A 113 -1.21 -7.97 -13.99
N VAL A 114 -0.39 -8.77 -14.66
CA VAL A 114 -0.25 -8.75 -16.13
C VAL A 114 -1.56 -9.15 -16.81
N ALA A 115 -2.22 -10.21 -16.35
CA ALA A 115 -3.53 -10.62 -16.85
C ALA A 115 -4.57 -9.50 -16.69
N ARG A 116 -4.57 -8.80 -15.54
CA ARG A 116 -5.42 -7.63 -15.31
C ARG A 116 -5.12 -6.52 -16.31
N PHE A 117 -3.86 -6.16 -16.54
CA PHE A 117 -3.50 -5.13 -17.52
C PHE A 117 -3.91 -5.49 -18.95
N ILE A 118 -3.85 -6.77 -19.32
CA ILE A 118 -4.27 -7.24 -20.65
C ILE A 118 -5.80 -7.24 -20.79
N TYR A 119 -6.54 -7.60 -19.73
CA TYR A 119 -8.01 -7.66 -19.76
C TYR A 119 -8.71 -6.30 -19.59
N LEU A 120 -8.05 -5.31 -18.98
CA LEU A 120 -8.58 -3.96 -18.73
C LEU A 120 -8.00 -2.88 -19.66
N ALA A 121 -7.18 -3.28 -20.66
CA ALA A 121 -6.76 -2.42 -21.77
C ALA A 121 -7.80 -2.44 -22.89
#